data_AF-A0A8J4DL76-F1
#
_entry.id   AF-A0A8J4DL76-F1
#
_cell.length_a   1.000
_cell.length_b   1.000
_cell.length_c   1.000
_cell.angle_alpha   90.00
_cell.angle_beta   90.00
_cell.angle_gamma   90.00
#
_symmetry.space_group_name_H-M   'P 1'
#
loop_
_entity.id
_entity.type
_entity.pdbx_description
1 polymer ?
#
loop_
_entity_poly.entity_id
_entity_poly.type
_entity_poly.pdbx_seq_one_letter_code
_entity_poly.pdbx_strand_id
1 'polypeptide(L)'
;MAHPSGEPRRGDPRLVRAYRRLLRAAYPPGPRRDELLDTLVETAPPGRRRPAVREVVNLLRHGGRARLGRPWSRGVVVLAVFVALAGGLLGAAGVSRLGWQAVGPLPAGAEAAGISGTVFPGLAVWGGGDAEKIVSQSDGEGLEYGYAVSWVRHTAATRDVAGYAAGVRARLEAAGWTVTGVDPPLDRTGVVGAQPGDAAAGFTARRGELGLRFSGTYWPGRPAYDGDGRAMYYLWQEPPSWLAAVTWLGFLPGALLAWLLTGWVSRSLQARPGLSLLAAGGAVLGVLFVVPAGLPAATPGGPADETAAPGADGLGYALATPAATAGVVAALLVLAAAARRPPRAPAWAGRWRRAVAGRPRAAVALGGVAVAVLGAGVVGVMGLHVVPGSCTPSAPAGVADPPSARLSYRARVFLDPQATDDQRNLAEAAIWRGMGGSQSFAGDSRSADFLAAYCRRGRPDARVADALPRHWTVDLASPGLFAGLAAELMATPGVVAVQHVPR
;
A
#
# COMPACT_ATOMS: atom_id res chain seq x y z
N MET A 1 41.63 -8.33 -70.20
CA MET A 1 41.24 -9.05 -68.99
C MET A 1 39.94 -8.43 -68.49
N ALA A 2 38.81 -9.12 -68.68
CA ALA A 2 37.51 -8.64 -68.24
C ALA A 2 37.37 -8.86 -66.73
N HIS A 3 37.17 -7.78 -65.97
CA HIS A 3 36.76 -7.88 -64.57
C HIS A 3 35.38 -8.56 -64.57
N PRO A 4 35.20 -9.73 -63.95
CA PRO A 4 33.87 -10.28 -63.77
C PRO A 4 33.06 -9.26 -62.99
N SER A 5 31.98 -8.78 -63.59
CA SER A 5 30.95 -7.97 -62.95
C SER A 5 30.35 -8.82 -61.84
N GLY A 6 31.00 -8.79 -60.67
CA GLY A 6 30.62 -9.55 -59.49
C GLY A 6 29.21 -9.17 -59.10
N GLU A 7 28.28 -10.08 -59.34
CA GLU A 7 26.91 -9.95 -58.89
C GLU A 7 26.95 -9.69 -57.37
N PRO A 8 26.32 -8.60 -56.89
CA PRO A 8 26.39 -8.24 -55.48
C PRO A 8 25.87 -9.41 -54.65
N ARG A 9 26.74 -10.01 -53.83
CA ARG A 9 26.42 -11.15 -52.98
C ARG A 9 25.26 -10.79 -52.05
N ARG A 10 24.04 -11.14 -52.44
CA ARG A 10 22.86 -11.00 -51.60
C ARG A 10 23.02 -11.97 -50.42
N GLY A 11 23.17 -11.42 -49.22
CA GLY A 11 23.25 -12.23 -48.00
C GLY A 11 22.01 -13.13 -47.82
N ASP A 12 22.17 -14.22 -47.06
CA ASP A 12 21.09 -15.20 -46.83
C ASP A 12 19.82 -14.48 -46.32
N PRO A 13 18.66 -14.65 -46.99
CA PRO A 13 17.41 -13.99 -46.61
C PRO A 13 16.92 -14.31 -45.19
N ARG A 14 17.38 -15.41 -44.57
CA ARG A 14 17.12 -15.72 -43.16
C ARG A 14 17.93 -14.81 -42.23
N LEU A 15 19.20 -14.58 -42.54
CA LEU A 15 20.07 -13.69 -41.76
C LEU A 15 19.57 -12.24 -41.84
N VAL A 16 19.22 -11.76 -43.04
CA VAL A 16 18.66 -10.41 -43.25
C VAL A 16 17.39 -10.22 -42.42
N ARG A 17 16.47 -11.20 -42.40
CA ARG A 17 15.26 -11.15 -41.57
C ARG A 17 15.57 -11.12 -40.08
N ALA A 18 16.55 -11.89 -39.63
CA ALA A 18 16.97 -11.93 -38.23
C ALA A 18 17.54 -10.56 -37.79
N TYR A 19 18.49 -10.00 -38.55
CA TYR A 19 19.02 -8.66 -38.26
C TYR A 19 17.94 -7.59 -38.34
N ARG A 20 17.04 -7.63 -39.32
CA ARG A 20 15.95 -6.66 -39.44
C ARG A 20 14.99 -6.71 -38.25
N ARG A 21 14.67 -7.90 -37.71
CA ARG A 21 13.90 -8.04 -36.45
C ARG A 21 14.67 -7.45 -35.27
N LEU A 22 15.96 -7.77 -35.16
CA LEU A 22 16.81 -7.28 -34.06
C LEU A 22 16.95 -5.76 -34.07
N LEU A 23 17.21 -5.17 -35.24
CA LEU A 23 17.30 -3.73 -35.45
C LEU A 23 15.96 -3.03 -35.23
N ARG A 24 14.81 -3.64 -35.57
CA ARG A 24 13.49 -3.08 -35.24
C ARG A 24 13.25 -3.05 -33.73
N ALA A 25 13.71 -4.06 -33.00
CA ALA A 25 13.60 -4.11 -31.55
C ALA A 25 14.55 -3.10 -30.88
N ALA A 26 15.82 -3.05 -31.31
CA ALA A 26 16.87 -2.30 -30.64
C ALA A 26 16.98 -0.84 -31.11
N TYR A 27 16.73 -0.53 -32.39
CA TYR A 27 16.94 0.80 -32.96
C TYR A 27 15.61 1.48 -33.34
N PRO A 28 15.55 2.82 -33.28
CA PRO A 28 14.40 3.58 -33.78
C PRO A 28 14.26 3.47 -35.31
N PRO A 29 13.07 3.71 -35.88
CA PRO A 29 12.91 3.82 -37.33
C PRO A 29 13.70 5.01 -37.90
N GLY A 30 14.37 4.82 -39.04
CA GLY A 30 15.12 5.84 -39.75
C GLY A 30 16.18 5.25 -40.70
N PRO A 31 16.77 6.08 -41.59
CA PRO A 31 17.71 5.63 -42.63
C PRO A 31 18.95 4.91 -42.07
N ARG A 32 19.48 5.38 -40.94
CA ARG A 32 20.59 4.71 -40.23
C ARG A 32 20.32 3.25 -39.87
N ARG A 33 19.06 2.86 -39.67
CA ARG A 33 18.72 1.46 -39.38
C ARG A 33 18.96 0.58 -40.60
N ASP A 34 18.67 1.10 -41.79
CA ASP A 34 18.82 0.37 -43.04
C ASP A 34 20.32 0.34 -43.43
N GLU A 35 21.06 1.45 -43.24
CA GLU A 35 22.54 1.49 -43.36
C GLU A 35 23.24 0.45 -42.47
N LEU A 36 22.81 0.33 -41.20
CA LEU A 36 23.33 -0.67 -40.27
C LEU A 36 23.00 -2.10 -40.72
N LEU A 37 21.80 -2.32 -41.26
CA LEU A 37 21.41 -3.63 -41.78
C LEU A 37 22.32 -4.05 -42.94
N ASP A 38 22.58 -3.14 -43.88
CA ASP A 38 23.43 -3.39 -45.04
C ASP A 38 24.87 -3.68 -44.60
N THR A 39 25.41 -2.87 -43.69
CA THR A 39 26.76 -3.08 -43.11
C THR A 39 26.88 -4.44 -42.42
N LEU A 40 25.88 -4.86 -41.64
CA LEU A 40 25.88 -6.14 -40.92
C LEU A 40 25.79 -7.35 -41.86
N VAL A 41 25.11 -7.20 -42.99
CA VAL A 41 24.97 -8.26 -44.00
C VAL A 41 26.23 -8.36 -44.86
N GLU A 42 26.83 -7.22 -45.21
CA GLU A 42 28.08 -7.15 -45.98
C GLU A 42 29.28 -7.70 -45.21
N THR A 43 29.36 -7.42 -43.90
CA THR A 43 30.45 -7.89 -43.03
C THR A 43 30.26 -9.31 -42.50
N ALA A 44 29.11 -9.94 -42.76
CA ALA A 44 28.86 -11.32 -42.33
C ALA A 44 29.70 -12.32 -43.14
N PRO A 45 30.41 -13.26 -42.50
CA PRO A 45 31.11 -14.32 -43.20
C PRO A 45 30.18 -15.13 -44.12
N PRO A 46 30.68 -15.60 -45.28
CA PRO A 46 29.88 -16.34 -46.23
C PRO A 46 29.26 -17.60 -45.60
N GLY A 47 27.99 -17.85 -45.92
CA GLY A 47 27.22 -18.99 -45.39
C GLY A 47 26.58 -18.78 -44.01
N ARG A 48 26.77 -17.62 -43.35
CA ARG A 48 26.15 -17.33 -42.06
C ARG A 48 24.63 -17.18 -42.18
N ARG A 49 23.89 -17.99 -41.40
CA ARG A 49 22.41 -17.99 -41.40
C ARG A 49 21.76 -17.30 -40.21
N ARG A 50 22.51 -17.09 -39.12
CA ARG A 50 22.05 -16.46 -37.87
C ARG A 50 23.07 -15.43 -37.38
N PRO A 51 22.63 -14.34 -36.74
CA PRO A 51 23.52 -13.38 -36.07
C PRO A 51 24.36 -14.10 -35.01
N ALA A 52 25.64 -13.72 -34.89
CA ALA A 52 26.46 -14.19 -33.78
C ALA A 52 25.96 -13.59 -32.46
N VAL A 53 26.10 -14.33 -31.35
CA VAL A 53 25.67 -13.87 -30.02
C VAL A 53 26.30 -12.52 -29.67
N ARG A 54 27.59 -12.33 -29.99
CA ARG A 54 28.29 -11.05 -29.81
C ARG A 54 27.66 -9.90 -30.58
N GLU A 55 27.20 -10.13 -31.81
CA GLU A 55 26.54 -9.10 -32.65
C GLU A 55 25.18 -8.74 -32.05
N VAL A 56 24.43 -9.75 -31.58
CA VAL A 56 23.17 -9.54 -30.87
C VAL A 56 23.36 -8.69 -29.63
N VAL A 57 24.30 -9.05 -28.75
CA VAL A 57 24.61 -8.29 -27.53
C VAL A 57 25.06 -6.86 -27.87
N ASN A 58 25.92 -6.71 -28.88
CA ASN A 58 26.43 -5.40 -29.28
C ASN A 58 25.29 -4.50 -29.83
N LEU A 59 24.42 -5.04 -30.68
CA LEU A 59 23.28 -4.34 -31.23
C LEU A 59 22.23 -3.99 -30.18
N LEU A 60 21.97 -4.88 -29.22
CA LEU A 60 21.07 -4.58 -28.10
C LEU A 60 21.63 -3.46 -27.21
N ARG A 61 22.92 -3.53 -26.88
CA ARG A 61 23.62 -2.52 -26.07
C ARG A 61 23.63 -1.15 -26.75
N HIS A 62 24.07 -1.08 -28.00
CA HIS A 62 24.16 0.19 -28.74
C HIS A 62 22.81 0.70 -29.23
N GLY A 63 21.90 -0.19 -29.61
CA GLY A 63 20.52 0.17 -29.99
C GLY A 63 19.74 0.73 -28.81
N GLY A 64 19.84 0.09 -27.63
CA GLY A 64 19.26 0.62 -26.40
C GLY A 64 19.77 2.03 -26.10
N ARG A 65 21.08 2.26 -26.21
CA ARG A 65 21.68 3.60 -26.06
C ARG A 65 21.19 4.60 -27.13
N ALA A 66 21.02 4.16 -28.37
CA ALA A 66 20.50 4.98 -29.46
C ALA A 66 19.01 5.35 -29.27
N ARG A 67 18.23 4.49 -28.61
CA ARG A 67 16.83 4.78 -28.26
C ARG A 67 16.67 5.81 -27.16
N LEU A 68 17.64 5.95 -26.25
CA LEU A 68 17.65 6.98 -25.20
C LEU A 68 17.81 8.42 -25.73
N GLY A 69 17.98 8.64 -27.04
CA GLY A 69 17.93 9.97 -27.70
C GLY A 69 19.19 10.83 -27.52
N ARG A 70 19.89 10.72 -26.39
CA ARG A 70 21.15 11.44 -26.09
C ARG A 70 22.24 10.48 -25.63
N PRO A 71 22.86 9.71 -26.54
CA PRO A 71 23.84 8.70 -26.18
C PRO A 71 25.08 9.28 -25.49
N TRP A 72 25.36 10.59 -25.59
CA TRP A 72 26.51 11.23 -24.94
C TRP A 72 26.21 11.75 -23.52
N SER A 73 24.94 11.87 -23.13
CA SER A 73 24.60 12.36 -21.79
C SER A 73 24.63 11.23 -20.77
N ARG A 74 25.69 11.19 -19.96
CA ARG A 74 25.80 10.26 -18.81
C ARG A 74 24.63 10.44 -17.84
N GLY A 75 24.15 11.68 -17.67
CA GLY A 75 23.02 11.99 -16.78
C GLY A 75 21.71 11.33 -17.19
N VAL A 76 21.42 11.20 -18.49
CA VAL A 76 20.19 10.52 -18.96
C VAL A 76 20.23 9.03 -18.67
N VAL A 77 21.41 8.40 -18.77
CA VAL A 77 21.56 6.99 -18.42
C VAL A 77 21.35 6.77 -16.93
N VAL A 78 21.97 7.59 -16.08
CA VAL A 78 21.79 7.54 -14.62
C VAL A 78 20.32 7.73 -14.25
N LEU A 79 19.65 8.75 -14.82
CA LEU A 79 18.23 8.98 -14.63
C LEU A 79 17.37 7.79 -15.07
N ALA A 80 17.68 7.19 -16.23
CA ALA A 80 16.95 6.02 -16.72
C ALA A 80 17.13 4.80 -15.81
N VAL A 81 18.32 4.60 -15.21
CA VAL A 81 18.54 3.55 -14.21
C VAL A 81 17.64 3.79 -13.00
N PHE A 82 17.64 5.00 -12.46
CA PHE A 82 16.81 5.35 -11.30
C PHE A 82 15.31 5.19 -11.56
N VAL A 83 14.83 5.65 -12.72
CA VAL A 83 13.42 5.49 -13.12
C VAL A 83 13.09 4.02 -13.36
N ALA A 84 14.03 3.23 -13.90
CA ALA A 84 13.86 1.79 -14.02
C ALA A 84 13.77 1.10 -12.65
N LEU A 85 14.63 1.44 -11.69
CA LEU A 85 14.55 0.89 -10.33
C LEU A 85 13.21 1.23 -9.67
N ALA A 86 12.77 2.49 -9.74
CA ALA A 86 11.47 2.91 -9.22
C ALA A 86 10.30 2.20 -9.93
N GLY A 87 10.35 2.09 -11.26
CA GLY A 87 9.37 1.33 -12.05
C GLY A 87 9.35 -0.16 -11.72
N GLY A 88 10.51 -0.74 -11.41
CA GLY A 88 10.64 -2.10 -10.93
C GLY A 88 10.00 -2.28 -9.56
N LEU A 89 10.30 -1.42 -8.59
CA LEU A 89 9.66 -1.46 -7.27
C LEU A 89 8.13 -1.33 -7.37
N LEU A 90 7.64 -0.44 -8.23
CA LEU A 90 6.20 -0.30 -8.53
C LEU A 90 5.61 -1.59 -9.14
N GLY A 91 6.31 -2.21 -10.10
CA GLY A 91 5.90 -3.47 -10.70
C GLY A 91 5.89 -4.63 -9.69
N ALA A 92 6.91 -4.69 -8.82
CA ALA A 92 7.02 -5.66 -7.75
C ALA A 92 5.87 -5.51 -6.74
N ALA A 93 5.58 -4.28 -6.30
CA ALA A 93 4.47 -3.99 -5.40
C ALA A 93 3.12 -4.38 -6.02
N GLY A 94 2.87 -4.00 -7.28
CA GLY A 94 1.64 -4.34 -7.97
C GLY A 94 1.45 -5.85 -8.16
N VAL A 95 2.51 -6.57 -8.52
CA VAL A 95 2.45 -8.03 -8.69
C VAL A 95 2.39 -8.75 -7.34
N SER A 96 3.08 -8.28 -6.30
CA SER A 96 2.95 -8.79 -4.94
C SER A 96 1.51 -8.64 -4.43
N ARG A 97 0.90 -7.47 -4.66
CA ARG A 97 -0.50 -7.18 -4.34
C ARG A 97 -1.48 -8.13 -5.01
N LEU A 98 -1.20 -8.52 -6.26
CA LEU A 98 -1.99 -9.52 -7.00
C LEU A 98 -1.70 -10.95 -6.52
N GLY A 99 -0.45 -11.26 -6.19
CA GLY A 99 -0.05 -12.55 -5.62
C GLY A 99 -0.78 -12.83 -4.32
N TRP A 100 -0.85 -11.84 -3.41
CA TRP A 100 -1.62 -11.97 -2.19
C TRP A 100 -3.13 -12.20 -2.39
N GLN A 101 -3.71 -11.74 -3.51
CA GLN A 101 -5.11 -12.08 -3.82
C GLN A 101 -5.29 -13.58 -4.13
N ALA A 102 -4.25 -14.23 -4.62
CA ALA A 102 -4.22 -15.67 -4.90
C ALA A 102 -3.91 -16.52 -3.67
N VAL A 103 -3.43 -15.93 -2.57
CA VAL A 103 -3.27 -16.63 -1.28
C VAL A 103 -4.65 -17.00 -0.72
N GLY A 104 -4.75 -18.16 -0.08
CA GLY A 104 -5.99 -18.64 0.51
C GLY A 104 -6.57 -17.67 1.55
N PRO A 105 -7.91 -17.68 1.78
CA PRO A 105 -8.48 -16.95 2.92
C PRO A 105 -7.97 -17.54 4.24
N LEU A 106 -8.11 -16.78 5.33
CA LEU A 106 -7.94 -17.36 6.66
C LEU A 106 -9.02 -18.42 6.95
N PRO A 107 -8.75 -19.36 7.88
CA PRO A 107 -9.77 -20.24 8.43
C PRO A 107 -11.00 -19.46 8.89
N ALA A 108 -12.16 -19.95 8.49
CA ALA A 108 -13.45 -19.33 8.74
C ALA A 108 -14.44 -20.35 9.34
N GLY A 109 -15.54 -19.85 9.93
CA GLY A 109 -16.62 -20.68 10.45
C GLY A 109 -16.15 -21.76 11.42
N ALA A 110 -16.47 -23.02 11.12
CA ALA A 110 -16.15 -24.16 11.97
C ALA A 110 -14.65 -24.39 12.17
N GLU A 111 -13.82 -24.08 11.16
CA GLU A 111 -12.36 -24.25 11.29
C GLU A 111 -11.77 -23.22 12.26
N ALA A 112 -12.17 -21.95 12.13
CA ALA A 112 -11.79 -20.90 13.07
C ALA A 112 -12.25 -21.24 14.49
N ALA A 113 -13.49 -21.72 14.65
CA ALA A 113 -14.02 -22.17 15.93
C ALA A 113 -13.23 -23.36 16.52
N GLY A 114 -12.74 -24.28 15.68
CA GLY A 114 -11.87 -25.38 16.11
C GLY A 114 -10.52 -24.90 16.64
N ILE A 115 -9.90 -23.91 15.98
CA ILE A 115 -8.67 -23.26 16.47
C ILE A 115 -8.94 -22.56 17.80
N SER A 116 -10.00 -21.76 17.87
CA SER A 116 -10.44 -21.08 19.10
C SER A 116 -10.68 -22.07 20.24
N GLY A 117 -11.35 -23.20 19.98
CA GLY A 117 -11.61 -24.24 20.98
C GLY A 117 -10.34 -24.97 21.44
N THR A 118 -9.32 -25.03 20.59
CA THR A 118 -7.99 -25.58 20.96
C THR A 118 -7.25 -24.60 21.88
N VAL A 119 -7.28 -23.30 21.57
CA VAL A 119 -6.57 -22.29 22.35
C VAL A 119 -7.31 -21.97 23.66
N PHE A 120 -8.64 -21.82 23.60
CA PHE A 120 -9.52 -21.37 24.65
C PHE A 120 -10.65 -22.38 24.96
N PRO A 121 -10.32 -23.59 25.45
CA PRO A 121 -11.32 -24.62 25.68
C PRO A 121 -12.39 -24.19 26.70
N GLY A 122 -13.66 -24.22 26.28
CA GLY A 122 -14.81 -23.92 27.13
C GLY A 122 -14.98 -22.43 27.48
N LEU A 123 -14.22 -21.53 26.86
CA LEU A 123 -14.34 -20.09 27.09
C LEU A 123 -15.12 -19.42 25.96
N ALA A 124 -15.84 -18.35 26.29
CA ALA A 124 -16.44 -17.48 25.30
C ALA A 124 -15.33 -16.67 24.61
N VAL A 125 -15.09 -16.97 23.33
CA VAL A 125 -14.08 -16.30 22.51
C VAL A 125 -14.73 -15.18 21.72
N TRP A 126 -14.14 -14.00 21.80
CA TRP A 126 -14.50 -12.84 21.00
C TRP A 126 -13.46 -12.62 19.91
N GLY A 127 -13.86 -12.06 18.76
CA GLY A 127 -12.95 -11.92 17.63
C GLY A 127 -12.96 -13.12 16.69
N GLY A 128 -11.90 -13.22 15.90
CA GLY A 128 -11.73 -14.24 14.88
C GLY A 128 -12.70 -14.08 13.70
N GLY A 129 -12.85 -15.16 12.92
CA GLY A 129 -13.84 -15.25 11.85
C GLY A 129 -13.34 -14.80 10.48
N ASP A 130 -14.30 -14.41 9.63
CA ASP A 130 -14.12 -14.00 8.22
C ASP A 130 -13.32 -12.70 8.13
N ALA A 131 -12.03 -12.76 8.45
CA ALA A 131 -11.14 -11.64 8.20
C ALA A 131 -11.00 -11.43 6.70
N GLU A 132 -11.08 -10.17 6.27
CA GLU A 132 -10.71 -9.86 4.91
C GLU A 132 -9.25 -10.23 4.65
N LYS A 133 -8.99 -10.66 3.42
CA LYS A 133 -7.62 -10.96 3.00
C LYS A 133 -6.68 -9.77 3.19
N ILE A 134 -7.18 -8.54 3.15
CA ILE A 134 -6.36 -7.33 3.12
C ILE A 134 -7.08 -6.23 3.88
N VAL A 135 -6.39 -5.69 4.86
CA VAL A 135 -6.94 -4.83 5.89
C VAL A 135 -6.05 -3.61 5.99
N SER A 136 -6.61 -2.41 6.04
CA SER A 136 -5.83 -1.25 6.47
C SER A 136 -5.80 -1.21 7.98
N GLN A 137 -4.61 -1.17 8.56
CA GLN A 137 -4.47 -0.77 9.94
C GLN A 137 -4.88 0.70 10.09
N SER A 138 -5.36 1.05 11.26
CA SER A 138 -5.94 2.36 11.53
C SER A 138 -4.94 3.38 12.07
N ASP A 139 -3.88 2.91 12.70
CA ASP A 139 -2.70 3.69 13.10
C ASP A 139 -1.92 4.24 11.90
N GLY A 140 -2.24 3.76 10.69
CA GLY A 140 -1.53 4.12 9.48
C GLY A 140 -0.20 3.37 9.33
N GLU A 141 0.04 2.29 10.06
CA GLU A 141 1.26 1.53 9.90
C GLU A 141 1.25 0.63 8.64
N GLY A 142 0.07 0.38 8.05
CA GLY A 142 -0.02 -0.16 6.70
C GLY A 142 -1.24 -1.03 6.41
N LEU A 143 -1.02 -2.02 5.54
CA LEU A 143 -1.96 -3.04 5.13
C LEU A 143 -1.52 -4.38 5.70
N GLU A 144 -2.36 -4.95 6.56
CA GLU A 144 -2.20 -6.32 7.03
C GLU A 144 -2.86 -7.29 6.05
N TYR A 145 -2.25 -8.47 5.89
CA TYR A 145 -2.74 -9.52 5.00
C TYR A 145 -3.20 -10.72 5.80
N GLY A 146 -4.49 -11.04 5.65
CA GLY A 146 -5.14 -12.19 6.22
C GLY A 146 -4.87 -12.30 7.70
N TYR A 147 -5.32 -11.32 8.48
CA TYR A 147 -5.07 -11.21 9.91
C TYR A 147 -6.37 -11.29 10.71
N ALA A 148 -6.39 -12.09 11.76
CA ALA A 148 -7.54 -12.21 12.66
C ALA A 148 -7.09 -12.26 14.11
N VAL A 149 -7.83 -11.57 14.97
CA VAL A 149 -7.55 -11.49 16.42
C VAL A 149 -8.67 -12.15 17.17
N SER A 150 -8.33 -13.10 18.03
CA SER A 150 -9.28 -13.75 18.93
C SER A 150 -8.82 -13.57 20.37
N TRP A 151 -9.73 -13.29 21.29
CA TRP A 151 -9.39 -13.09 22.69
C TRP A 151 -10.48 -13.58 23.63
N VAL A 152 -10.09 -13.75 24.89
CA VAL A 152 -10.97 -14.08 26.01
C VAL A 152 -10.70 -13.15 27.17
N ARG A 153 -11.77 -12.80 27.89
CA ARG A 153 -11.64 -12.14 29.19
C ARG A 153 -10.94 -13.08 30.18
N HIS A 154 -10.17 -12.51 31.10
CA HIS A 154 -9.54 -13.32 32.12
C HIS A 154 -10.54 -14.08 33.00
N THR A 155 -10.18 -15.33 33.28
CA THR A 155 -10.77 -16.22 34.27
C THR A 155 -9.70 -16.59 35.28
N ALA A 156 -10.07 -17.27 36.37
CA ALA A 156 -9.08 -17.78 37.33
C ALA A 156 -7.99 -18.64 36.63
N ALA A 157 -8.36 -19.40 35.59
CA ALA A 157 -7.42 -20.24 34.85
C ALA A 157 -6.49 -19.43 33.94
N THR A 158 -6.98 -18.40 33.25
CA THR A 158 -6.14 -17.62 32.31
C THR A 158 -5.27 -16.58 33.01
N ARG A 159 -5.52 -16.28 34.30
CA ARG A 159 -4.67 -15.41 35.13
C ARG A 159 -3.33 -16.06 35.51
N ASP A 160 -3.25 -17.39 35.53
CA ASP A 160 -1.95 -18.09 35.51
C ASP A 160 -1.40 -18.03 34.08
N VAL A 161 -0.87 -16.87 33.70
CA VAL A 161 -0.51 -16.58 32.31
C VAL A 161 0.54 -17.56 31.78
N ALA A 162 1.55 -17.89 32.60
CA ALA A 162 2.62 -18.80 32.20
C ALA A 162 2.11 -20.25 32.07
N GLY A 163 1.38 -20.75 33.07
CA GLY A 163 0.81 -22.09 33.04
C GLY A 163 -0.23 -22.25 31.93
N TYR A 164 -1.08 -21.23 31.73
CA TYR A 164 -2.07 -21.24 30.66
C TYR A 164 -1.39 -21.22 29.28
N ALA A 165 -0.39 -20.36 29.04
CA ALA A 165 0.36 -20.32 27.79
C ALA A 165 1.04 -21.66 27.47
N ALA A 166 1.65 -22.31 28.48
CA ALA A 166 2.22 -23.65 28.32
C ALA A 166 1.15 -24.69 27.95
N GLY A 167 -0.03 -24.63 28.58
CA GLY A 167 -1.17 -25.47 28.23
C GLY A 167 -1.67 -25.24 26.80
N VAL A 168 -1.74 -23.98 26.34
CA VAL A 168 -2.11 -23.66 24.95
C VAL A 168 -1.11 -24.26 23.98
N ARG A 169 0.20 -24.11 24.27
CA ARG A 169 1.27 -24.66 23.46
C ARG A 169 1.12 -26.17 23.26
N ALA A 170 0.97 -26.91 24.36
CA ALA A 170 0.81 -28.36 24.31
C ALA A 170 -0.43 -28.78 23.50
N ARG A 171 -1.55 -28.06 23.63
CA ARG A 171 -2.77 -28.32 22.85
C ARG A 171 -2.57 -28.04 21.36
N LEU A 172 -1.88 -26.96 21.01
CA LEU A 172 -1.57 -26.63 19.61
C LEU A 172 -0.61 -27.64 19.00
N GLU A 173 0.45 -28.04 19.70
CA GLU A 173 1.37 -29.09 19.26
C GLU A 173 0.64 -30.41 19.02
N ALA A 174 -0.25 -30.81 19.95
CA ALA A 174 -1.11 -31.99 19.77
C ALA A 174 -2.07 -31.86 18.56
N ALA A 175 -2.46 -30.64 18.19
CA ALA A 175 -3.27 -30.34 17.01
C ALA A 175 -2.43 -30.14 15.72
N GLY A 176 -1.14 -30.49 15.74
CA GLY A 176 -0.25 -30.48 14.58
C GLY A 176 0.40 -29.12 14.28
N TRP A 177 0.39 -28.18 15.22
CA TRP A 177 1.14 -26.94 15.10
C TRP A 177 2.60 -27.13 15.54
N THR A 178 3.51 -26.38 14.92
CA THR A 178 4.93 -26.34 15.30
C THR A 178 5.24 -25.01 15.96
N VAL A 179 5.68 -25.02 17.22
CA VAL A 179 6.07 -23.81 17.95
C VAL A 179 7.42 -23.33 17.42
N THR A 180 7.48 -22.09 16.94
CA THR A 180 8.67 -21.52 16.31
C THR A 180 9.44 -20.54 17.18
N GLY A 181 8.80 -19.99 18.20
CA GLY A 181 9.43 -19.06 19.13
C GLY A 181 8.62 -18.95 20.40
N VAL A 182 9.31 -18.74 21.53
CA VAL A 182 8.68 -18.44 22.82
C VAL A 182 9.13 -17.06 23.22
N ASP A 183 8.18 -16.18 23.51
CA ASP A 183 8.49 -14.83 23.93
C ASP A 183 9.19 -14.90 25.29
N PRO A 184 10.28 -14.15 25.51
CA PRO A 184 10.90 -14.09 26.82
C PRO A 184 9.88 -13.61 27.87
N PRO A 185 9.94 -14.12 29.11
CA PRO A 185 9.03 -13.66 30.16
C PRO A 185 9.16 -12.14 30.35
N LEU A 186 8.01 -11.52 30.57
CA LEU A 186 7.87 -10.07 30.64
C LEU A 186 8.43 -9.46 31.94
N ASP A 187 8.91 -10.29 32.87
CA ASP A 187 9.69 -9.86 34.04
C ASP A 187 11.01 -9.16 33.64
N ARG A 188 11.43 -9.28 32.37
CA ARG A 188 12.69 -8.69 31.85
C ARG A 188 12.54 -7.78 30.62
N THR A 189 11.37 -7.67 30.00
CA THR A 189 11.22 -6.92 28.75
C THR A 189 10.52 -5.59 28.97
N GLY A 190 11.30 -4.54 29.26
CA GLY A 190 11.13 -3.17 28.73
C GLY A 190 9.78 -2.42 28.84
N VAL A 191 8.72 -2.97 29.43
CA VAL A 191 7.45 -2.25 29.60
C VAL A 191 7.66 -1.22 30.69
N VAL A 192 7.79 0.04 30.28
CA VAL A 192 7.88 1.18 31.18
C VAL A 192 6.64 1.16 32.09
N GLY A 193 6.85 0.92 33.39
CA GLY A 193 5.78 0.91 34.39
C GLY A 193 5.21 -0.46 34.77
N ALA A 194 5.88 -1.57 34.44
CA ALA A 194 5.52 -2.88 34.98
C ALA A 194 5.57 -2.88 36.53
N GLN A 195 4.51 -3.35 37.18
CA GLN A 195 4.39 -3.43 38.62
C GLN A 195 4.74 -4.83 39.13
N PRO A 196 5.16 -4.98 40.41
CA PRO A 196 5.28 -6.29 41.04
C PRO A 196 3.96 -7.05 40.94
N GLY A 197 3.97 -8.22 40.29
CA GLY A 197 2.78 -9.04 40.06
C GLY A 197 2.22 -8.98 38.64
N ASP A 198 2.69 -8.05 37.80
CA ASP A 198 2.41 -8.09 36.37
C ASP A 198 3.03 -9.35 35.76
N ALA A 199 2.25 -10.07 34.96
CA ALA A 199 2.67 -11.32 34.34
C ALA A 199 2.29 -11.32 32.87
N ALA A 200 3.17 -11.84 32.02
CA ALA A 200 2.82 -12.04 30.63
C ALA A 200 3.68 -13.12 29.97
N ALA A 201 3.07 -13.83 29.02
CA ALA A 201 3.69 -14.93 28.30
C ALA A 201 3.12 -14.99 26.88
N GLY A 202 4.00 -15.26 25.91
CA GLY A 202 3.62 -15.39 24.52
C GLY A 202 4.46 -16.42 23.80
N PHE A 203 4.00 -16.82 22.62
CA PHE A 203 4.77 -17.68 21.71
C PHE A 203 4.20 -17.59 20.31
N THR A 204 4.99 -18.01 19.32
CA THR A 204 4.58 -18.17 17.92
C THR A 204 4.54 -19.64 17.54
N ALA A 205 3.57 -20.01 16.72
CA ALA A 205 3.38 -21.35 16.19
C ALA A 205 2.96 -21.30 14.71
N ARG A 206 3.26 -22.36 13.95
CA ARG A 206 2.95 -22.47 12.53
C ARG A 206 2.25 -23.78 12.20
N ARG A 207 1.35 -23.77 11.21
CA ARG A 207 0.74 -24.97 10.62
C ARG A 207 0.50 -24.76 9.13
N GLY A 208 1.38 -25.30 8.29
CA GLY A 208 1.37 -25.02 6.86
C GLY A 208 1.72 -23.56 6.58
N GLU A 209 0.87 -22.85 5.85
CA GLU A 209 0.98 -21.41 5.58
C GLU A 209 0.31 -20.55 6.67
N LEU A 210 -0.20 -21.13 7.76
CA LEU A 210 -0.79 -20.36 8.86
C LEU A 210 0.23 -20.11 9.96
N GLY A 211 0.35 -18.85 10.36
CA GLY A 211 1.04 -18.42 11.57
C GLY A 211 0.06 -18.06 12.67
N LEU A 212 0.42 -18.36 13.92
CA LEU A 212 -0.34 -18.03 15.12
C LEU A 212 0.60 -17.44 16.17
N ARG A 213 0.21 -16.33 16.81
CA ARG A 213 0.91 -15.74 17.96
C ARG A 213 -0.05 -15.72 19.13
N PHE A 214 0.26 -16.44 20.19
CA PHE A 214 -0.46 -16.35 21.45
C PHE A 214 0.20 -15.30 22.34
N SER A 215 -0.61 -14.50 23.04
CA SER A 215 -0.16 -13.57 24.06
C SER A 215 -1.17 -13.54 25.21
N GLY A 216 -0.69 -13.70 26.43
CA GLY A 216 -1.43 -13.43 27.66
C GLY A 216 -0.74 -12.34 28.45
N THR A 217 -1.52 -11.40 28.99
CA THR A 217 -1.05 -10.35 29.90
C THR A 217 -1.98 -10.26 31.10
N TYR A 218 -1.45 -10.21 32.31
CA TYR A 218 -2.20 -10.05 33.55
C TYR A 218 -1.60 -8.91 34.38
N TRP A 219 -2.44 -7.97 34.79
CA TRP A 219 -2.06 -6.78 35.56
C TRP A 219 -2.93 -6.66 36.82
N PRO A 220 -2.51 -7.26 37.95
CA PRO A 220 -3.31 -7.24 39.17
C PRO A 220 -3.43 -5.81 39.74
N GLY A 221 -4.53 -5.55 40.46
CA GLY A 221 -4.71 -4.29 41.18
C GLY A 221 -5.04 -3.07 40.32
N ARG A 222 -5.20 -3.23 39.00
CA ARG A 222 -5.73 -2.18 38.13
C ARG A 222 -7.15 -1.80 38.55
N PRO A 223 -7.55 -0.52 38.39
CA PRO A 223 -8.93 -0.12 38.59
C PRO A 223 -9.89 -1.02 37.81
N ALA A 224 -11.09 -1.26 38.36
CA ALA A 224 -12.07 -2.17 37.74
C ALA A 224 -12.43 -1.79 36.29
N TYR A 225 -12.20 -0.53 35.91
CA TYR A 225 -12.39 -0.04 34.56
C TYR A 225 -11.20 -0.33 33.62
N ASP A 226 -9.97 -0.48 34.08
CA ASP A 226 -8.81 -0.72 33.17
C ASP A 226 -8.69 -2.18 32.72
N GLY A 227 -9.37 -3.10 33.42
CA GLY A 227 -9.22 -4.54 33.22
C GLY A 227 -7.90 -5.05 33.78
N ASP A 228 -7.88 -6.32 34.15
CA ASP A 228 -6.70 -6.99 34.69
C ASP A 228 -5.88 -7.69 33.61
N GLY A 229 -6.03 -7.29 32.34
CA GLY A 229 -5.36 -7.87 31.18
C GLY A 229 -6.26 -8.78 30.31
N ARG A 230 -5.65 -9.57 29.43
CA ARG A 230 -6.37 -10.50 28.53
C ARG A 230 -5.48 -11.65 28.05
N ALA A 231 -6.13 -12.73 27.61
CA ALA A 231 -5.48 -13.77 26.81
C ALA A 231 -6.01 -13.70 25.37
N MET A 232 -5.12 -13.64 24.40
CA MET A 232 -5.45 -13.48 22.99
C MET A 232 -4.51 -14.29 22.09
N TYR A 233 -4.97 -14.54 20.87
CA TYR A 233 -4.07 -14.96 19.80
C TYR A 233 -4.39 -14.22 18.51
N TYR A 234 -3.33 -14.05 17.73
CA TYR A 234 -3.32 -13.54 16.39
C TYR A 234 -3.17 -14.72 15.43
N LEU A 235 -3.92 -14.71 14.34
CA LEU A 235 -3.81 -15.70 13.27
C LEU A 235 -3.53 -14.94 11.97
N TRP A 236 -2.48 -15.35 11.24
CA TRP A 236 -2.13 -14.74 9.96
C TRP A 236 -1.77 -15.77 8.89
N GLN A 237 -1.82 -15.35 7.62
CA GLN A 237 -1.25 -16.09 6.50
C GLN A 237 0.23 -15.73 6.34
N GLU A 238 1.08 -16.74 6.33
CA GLU A 238 2.48 -16.57 6.01
C GLU A 238 2.67 -16.43 4.50
N PRO A 239 3.62 -15.58 4.06
CA PRO A 239 3.89 -15.42 2.65
C PRO A 239 4.29 -16.76 2.02
N PRO A 240 3.56 -17.26 1.01
CA PRO A 240 3.97 -18.47 0.32
C PRO A 240 5.33 -18.26 -0.34
N SER A 241 6.16 -19.31 -0.38
CA SER A 241 7.51 -19.22 -0.94
C SER A 241 7.55 -18.75 -2.40
N TRP A 242 6.49 -19.03 -3.17
CA TRP A 242 6.37 -18.58 -4.56
C TRP A 242 6.11 -17.07 -4.69
N LEU A 243 5.57 -16.42 -3.66
CA LEU A 243 5.18 -15.02 -3.70
C LEU A 243 6.39 -14.13 -3.98
N ALA A 244 7.52 -14.39 -3.30
CA ALA A 244 8.77 -13.67 -3.53
C ALA A 244 9.23 -13.77 -5.00
N ALA A 245 9.14 -14.97 -5.60
CA ALA A 245 9.49 -15.16 -7.00
C ALA A 245 8.59 -14.35 -7.93
N VAL A 246 7.28 -14.34 -7.68
CA VAL A 246 6.30 -13.56 -8.45
C VAL A 246 6.52 -12.05 -8.28
N THR A 247 6.83 -11.58 -7.08
CA THR A 247 7.24 -10.19 -6.82
C THR A 247 8.46 -9.78 -7.64
N TRP A 248 9.51 -10.61 -7.68
CA TRP A 248 10.68 -10.37 -8.52
C TRP A 248 10.35 -10.40 -10.03
N LEU A 249 9.44 -11.28 -10.44
CA LEU A 249 8.92 -11.29 -11.81
C LEU A 249 8.13 -10.03 -12.17
N GLY A 250 7.53 -9.32 -11.20
CA GLY A 250 6.93 -8.00 -11.39
C GLY A 250 7.95 -6.87 -11.51
N PHE A 251 9.07 -6.99 -10.80
CA PHE A 251 10.16 -6.00 -10.84
C PHE A 251 10.76 -5.83 -12.24
N LEU A 252 11.11 -6.94 -12.90
CA LEU A 252 11.78 -6.91 -14.20
C LEU A 252 10.98 -6.20 -15.31
N PRO A 253 9.70 -6.52 -15.57
CA PRO A 253 8.89 -5.84 -16.57
C PRO A 253 8.61 -4.39 -16.17
N GLY A 254 8.38 -4.10 -14.88
CA GLY A 254 8.22 -2.73 -14.40
C GLY A 254 9.44 -1.86 -14.69
N ALA A 255 10.64 -2.38 -14.40
CA ALA A 255 11.90 -1.70 -14.67
C ALA A 255 12.16 -1.52 -16.17
N LEU A 256 11.90 -2.57 -16.96
CA LEU A 256 12.05 -2.51 -18.42
C LEU A 256 11.11 -1.48 -19.04
N LEU A 257 9.83 -1.46 -18.66
CA LEU A 257 8.86 -0.49 -19.16
C LEU A 257 9.26 0.94 -18.81
N ALA A 258 9.65 1.19 -17.56
CA ALA A 258 10.06 2.51 -17.09
C ALA A 258 11.36 2.99 -17.77
N TRP A 259 12.31 2.09 -18.01
CA TRP A 259 13.51 2.37 -18.81
C TRP A 259 13.16 2.79 -20.24
N LEU A 260 12.31 2.01 -20.93
CA LEU A 260 11.90 2.27 -22.30
C LEU A 260 11.12 3.58 -22.42
N LEU A 261 10.23 3.86 -21.46
CA LEU A 261 9.50 5.13 -21.36
C LEU A 261 10.46 6.31 -21.17
N THR A 262 11.47 6.17 -20.30
CA THR A 262 12.47 7.23 -20.09
C THR A 262 13.24 7.54 -21.38
N GLY A 263 13.63 6.50 -22.13
CA GLY A 263 14.26 6.67 -23.43
C GLY A 263 13.37 7.37 -24.45
N TRP A 264 12.11 6.95 -24.54
CA TRP A 264 11.12 7.55 -25.42
C TRP A 264 10.86 9.03 -25.08
N VAL A 265 10.66 9.36 -23.80
CA VAL A 265 10.47 10.74 -23.33
C VAL A 265 11.72 11.58 -23.62
N SER A 266 12.91 11.09 -23.28
CA SER A 266 14.18 11.81 -23.51
C SER A 266 14.37 12.17 -24.98
N ARG A 267 14.04 11.25 -25.89
CA ARG A 267 14.07 11.49 -27.34
C ARG A 267 13.02 12.51 -27.77
N SER A 268 11.78 12.38 -27.32
CA SER A 268 10.68 13.29 -27.68
C SER A 268 10.94 14.72 -27.20
N LEU A 269 11.67 14.88 -26.09
CA LEU A 269 12.06 16.16 -25.53
C LEU A 269 13.38 16.71 -26.08
N GLN A 270 14.08 15.98 -26.95
CA GLN A 270 15.36 16.43 -27.50
C GLN A 270 15.24 17.76 -28.25
N ALA A 271 14.10 18.01 -28.90
CA ALA A 271 13.78 19.25 -29.58
C ALA A 271 13.25 20.38 -28.65
N ARG A 272 13.13 20.14 -27.34
CA ARG A 272 12.48 21.03 -26.37
C ARG A 272 13.27 21.07 -25.03
N PRO A 273 14.42 21.75 -24.96
CA PRO A 273 15.33 21.70 -23.80
C PRO A 273 14.67 22.15 -22.48
N GLY A 274 13.78 23.14 -22.49
CA GLY A 274 13.08 23.60 -21.27
C GLY A 274 12.18 22.54 -20.62
N LEU A 275 11.49 21.72 -21.42
CA LEU A 275 10.64 20.64 -20.90
C LEU A 275 11.47 19.45 -20.39
N SER A 276 12.67 19.25 -20.93
CA SER A 276 13.57 18.18 -20.48
C SER A 276 14.07 18.37 -19.06
N LEU A 277 14.28 19.63 -18.63
CA LEU A 277 14.66 19.97 -17.26
C LEU A 277 13.52 19.70 -16.27
N LEU A 278 12.29 20.08 -16.61
CA LEU A 278 11.11 19.82 -15.77
C LEU A 278 10.82 18.32 -15.65
N ALA A 279 10.93 17.58 -16.76
CA ALA A 279 10.79 16.13 -16.77
C ALA A 279 11.85 15.42 -15.92
N ALA A 280 13.11 15.85 -16.04
CA ALA A 280 14.20 15.30 -15.24
C ALA A 280 14.01 15.63 -13.75
N GLY A 281 13.62 16.87 -13.42
CA GLY A 281 13.33 17.27 -12.03
C GLY A 281 12.19 16.48 -11.42
N GLY A 282 11.07 16.31 -12.12
CA GLY A 282 9.94 15.51 -11.66
C GLY A 282 10.28 14.03 -11.50
N ALA A 283 11.05 13.45 -12.42
CA ALA A 283 11.51 12.07 -12.33
C ALA A 283 12.49 11.86 -11.17
N VAL A 284 13.44 12.78 -10.95
CA VAL A 284 14.38 12.72 -9.82
C VAL A 284 13.65 12.84 -8.50
N LEU A 285 12.71 13.79 -8.37
CA LEU A 285 11.89 13.92 -7.16
C LEU A 285 11.05 12.66 -6.93
N GLY A 286 10.39 12.14 -7.97
CA GLY A 286 9.61 10.90 -7.87
C GLY A 286 10.47 9.71 -7.40
N VAL A 287 11.67 9.53 -7.95
CA VAL A 287 12.61 8.49 -7.51
C VAL A 287 13.06 8.73 -6.07
N LEU A 288 13.42 9.96 -5.71
CA LEU A 288 13.89 10.31 -4.37
C LEU A 288 12.83 10.05 -3.29
N PHE A 289 11.54 10.07 -3.63
CA PHE A 289 10.48 9.73 -2.68
C PHE A 289 10.08 8.25 -2.75
N VAL A 290 10.02 7.65 -3.93
CA VAL A 290 9.58 6.24 -4.10
C VAL A 290 10.65 5.24 -3.67
N VAL A 291 11.93 5.51 -3.93
CA VAL A 291 13.01 4.55 -3.61
C VAL A 291 13.22 4.38 -2.11
N PRO A 292 13.32 5.45 -1.29
CA PRO A 292 13.42 5.30 0.17
C PRO A 292 12.18 4.66 0.78
N ALA A 293 10.99 4.94 0.24
CA ALA A 293 9.75 4.30 0.69
C ALA A 293 9.67 2.82 0.30
N GLY A 294 10.28 2.42 -0.82
CA GLY A 294 10.30 1.03 -1.31
C GLY A 294 11.49 0.20 -0.83
N LEU A 295 12.50 0.77 -0.18
CA LEU A 295 13.66 0.02 0.34
C LEU A 295 13.34 -0.84 1.57
N PRO A 296 12.58 -0.35 2.58
CA PRO A 296 12.11 -1.18 3.69
C PRO A 296 11.24 -2.36 3.23
N ALA A 297 10.56 -2.20 2.09
CA ALA A 297 9.78 -3.26 1.46
C ALA A 297 10.58 -4.45 0.96
N ALA A 298 11.86 -4.26 0.70
CA ALA A 298 12.70 -5.22 0.00
C ALA A 298 13.51 -6.11 0.94
N THR A 299 13.51 -5.87 2.26
CA THR A 299 14.22 -6.69 3.23
C THR A 299 13.37 -7.90 3.65
N PRO A 300 13.69 -9.11 3.18
CA PRO A 300 12.99 -10.32 3.59
C PRO A 300 13.66 -10.83 4.86
N GLY A 301 13.06 -10.64 6.03
CA GLY A 301 13.58 -11.31 7.23
C GLY A 301 13.35 -10.68 8.59
N GLY A 302 12.55 -9.63 8.73
CA GLY A 302 12.01 -9.30 10.05
C GLY A 302 11.10 -10.46 10.51
N PRO A 303 11.14 -10.90 11.79
CA PRO A 303 10.02 -11.66 12.33
C PRO A 303 8.77 -10.87 12.00
N ALA A 304 7.86 -11.52 11.27
CA ALA A 304 6.69 -10.91 10.64
C ALA A 304 5.67 -10.53 11.70
N ASP A 305 6.03 -9.59 12.58
CA ASP A 305 5.18 -9.29 13.71
C ASP A 305 3.95 -8.52 13.24
N GLU A 306 4.08 -7.57 12.30
CA GLU A 306 2.92 -6.74 11.91
C GLU A 306 2.86 -6.34 10.41
N THR A 307 3.92 -6.54 9.61
CA THR A 307 3.95 -6.01 8.23
C THR A 307 4.37 -7.07 7.19
N ALA A 308 3.42 -7.91 6.75
CA ALA A 308 3.65 -8.90 5.70
C ALA A 308 3.69 -8.30 4.27
N ALA A 309 3.34 -7.02 4.10
CA ALA A 309 3.32 -6.37 2.78
C ALA A 309 4.01 -5.00 2.74
N PRO A 310 5.28 -4.91 3.16
CA PRO A 310 5.96 -3.63 3.29
C PRO A 310 6.11 -2.89 1.94
N GLY A 311 5.87 -3.56 0.80
CA GLY A 311 5.87 -2.96 -0.54
C GLY A 311 4.61 -2.24 -0.99
N ALA A 312 3.44 -2.60 -0.48
CA ALA A 312 2.19 -1.91 -0.84
C ALA A 312 2.01 -0.64 0.00
N ASP A 313 2.42 -0.68 1.26
CA ASP A 313 2.18 0.37 2.25
C ASP A 313 3.13 1.54 2.08
N GLY A 314 4.42 1.24 1.89
CA GLY A 314 5.38 2.26 1.49
C GLY A 314 4.96 2.96 0.20
N LEU A 315 4.28 2.26 -0.70
CA LEU A 315 3.78 2.84 -1.95
C LEU A 315 2.50 3.65 -1.77
N GLY A 316 1.57 3.19 -0.93
CA GLY A 316 0.36 3.92 -0.54
C GLY A 316 0.70 5.22 0.18
N TYR A 317 1.60 5.15 1.16
CA TYR A 317 2.15 6.32 1.84
C TYR A 317 2.88 7.24 0.88
N ALA A 318 3.76 6.70 0.04
CA ALA A 318 4.47 7.51 -0.95
C ALA A 318 3.47 8.24 -1.84
N LEU A 319 2.48 7.55 -2.43
CA LEU A 319 1.49 8.13 -3.33
C LEU A 319 0.49 9.07 -2.65
N ALA A 320 0.23 8.91 -1.35
CA ALA A 320 -0.61 9.83 -0.58
C ALA A 320 0.10 11.16 -0.27
N THR A 321 1.44 11.23 -0.38
CA THR A 321 2.15 12.50 -0.19
C THR A 321 1.84 13.47 -1.34
N PRO A 322 1.57 14.76 -1.04
CA PRO A 322 1.39 15.78 -2.07
C PRO A 322 2.55 15.85 -3.07
N ALA A 323 3.77 15.52 -2.63
CA ALA A 323 4.98 15.47 -3.45
C ALA A 323 4.92 14.37 -4.51
N ALA A 324 4.50 13.15 -4.15
CA ALA A 324 4.36 12.07 -5.13
C ALA A 324 3.22 12.34 -6.10
N THR A 325 2.07 12.85 -5.63
CA THR A 325 0.96 13.25 -6.51
C THR A 325 1.40 14.33 -7.50
N ALA A 326 2.12 15.35 -7.04
CA ALA A 326 2.71 16.38 -7.90
C ALA A 326 3.73 15.77 -8.89
N GLY A 327 4.53 14.81 -8.45
CA GLY A 327 5.45 14.05 -9.31
C GLY A 327 4.74 13.27 -10.42
N VAL A 328 3.67 12.54 -10.07
CA VAL A 328 2.83 11.79 -11.03
C VAL A 328 2.15 12.74 -12.01
N VAL A 329 1.56 13.84 -11.54
CA VAL A 329 0.93 14.85 -12.40
C VAL A 329 1.97 15.47 -13.34
N ALA A 330 3.15 15.84 -12.85
CA ALA A 330 4.24 16.37 -13.66
C ALA A 330 4.68 15.36 -14.74
N ALA A 331 4.82 14.08 -14.38
CA ALA A 331 5.15 13.01 -15.31
C ALA A 331 4.07 12.84 -16.39
N LEU A 332 2.79 12.86 -16.02
CA LEU A 332 1.66 12.77 -16.96
C LEU A 332 1.61 13.98 -17.91
N LEU A 333 1.84 15.19 -17.40
CA LEU A 333 1.91 16.41 -18.22
C LEU A 333 3.07 16.36 -19.22
N VAL A 334 4.23 15.84 -18.80
CA VAL A 334 5.38 15.60 -19.67
C VAL A 334 5.06 14.55 -20.74
N LEU A 335 4.43 13.43 -20.36
CA LEU A 335 4.00 12.38 -21.28
C LEU A 335 3.00 12.93 -22.32
N ALA A 336 2.01 13.71 -21.88
CA ALA A 336 1.05 14.36 -22.77
C ALA A 336 1.73 15.36 -23.72
N ALA A 337 2.68 16.16 -23.22
CA ALA A 337 3.45 17.10 -24.04
C ALA A 337 4.37 16.39 -25.05
N ALA A 338 4.91 15.23 -24.70
CA ALA A 338 5.74 14.39 -25.55
C ALA A 338 4.92 13.64 -26.62
N ALA A 339 3.70 13.19 -26.28
CA ALA A 339 2.80 12.46 -27.18
C ALA A 339 2.19 13.37 -28.27
N ARG A 340 2.02 14.67 -27.98
CA ARG A 340 1.55 15.64 -28.98
C ARG A 340 2.59 15.81 -30.09
N ARG A 341 2.34 15.16 -31.24
CA ARG A 341 3.01 15.49 -32.50
C ARG A 341 2.94 17.00 -32.67
N PRO A 342 4.03 17.70 -33.03
CA PRO A 342 3.94 19.12 -33.28
C PRO A 342 2.87 19.32 -34.36
N PRO A 343 1.75 20.01 -34.08
CA PRO A 343 0.90 20.47 -35.16
C PRO A 343 1.80 21.28 -36.09
N ARG A 344 1.64 21.12 -37.41
CA ARG A 344 2.32 21.99 -38.39
C ARG A 344 2.05 23.42 -37.93
N ALA A 345 3.10 24.09 -37.45
CA ALA A 345 2.92 25.31 -36.68
C ALA A 345 2.27 26.36 -37.60
N PRO A 346 1.11 26.90 -37.24
CA PRO A 346 0.54 28.01 -38.01
C PRO A 346 1.50 29.20 -37.88
N ALA A 347 1.65 29.99 -38.94
CA ALA A 347 2.68 31.03 -39.08
C ALA A 347 2.74 32.04 -37.91
N TRP A 348 1.64 32.20 -37.15
CA TRP A 348 1.58 33.08 -35.98
C TRP A 348 2.34 32.56 -34.74
N ALA A 349 2.61 31.26 -34.63
CA ALA A 349 3.35 30.68 -33.50
C ALA A 349 4.82 31.15 -33.42
N GLY A 350 5.37 31.64 -34.53
CA GLY A 350 6.71 32.23 -34.58
C GLY A 350 6.86 33.55 -33.79
N ARG A 351 5.77 34.30 -33.58
CA ARG A 351 5.75 35.53 -32.78
C ARG A 351 5.78 35.23 -31.27
N TRP A 352 4.98 34.26 -30.82
CA TRP A 352 4.96 33.83 -29.42
C TRP A 352 6.27 33.17 -28.98
N ARG A 353 6.90 32.37 -29.85
CA ARG A 353 8.21 31.78 -29.56
C ARG A 353 9.30 32.83 -29.32
N ARG A 354 9.31 33.95 -30.05
CA ARG A 354 10.26 35.04 -29.83
C ARG A 354 10.00 35.79 -28.52
N ALA A 355 8.74 35.99 -28.16
CA ALA A 355 8.37 36.64 -26.88
C ALA A 355 8.74 35.79 -25.65
N VAL A 356 8.62 34.47 -25.73
CA VAL A 356 8.89 33.56 -24.60
C VAL A 356 10.37 33.14 -24.52
N ALA A 357 11.09 33.07 -25.65
CA ALA A 357 12.50 32.68 -25.68
C ALA A 357 13.42 33.61 -24.86
N GLY A 358 13.02 34.87 -24.64
CA GLY A 358 13.79 35.82 -23.82
C GLY A 358 13.60 35.69 -22.31
N ARG A 359 12.62 34.91 -21.81
CA ARG A 359 12.26 34.89 -20.38
C ARG A 359 11.94 33.49 -19.84
N PRO A 360 12.91 32.56 -19.80
CA PRO A 360 12.71 31.18 -19.36
C PRO A 360 12.19 31.06 -17.91
N ARG A 361 12.53 32.01 -17.03
CA ARG A 361 12.04 32.06 -15.64
C ARG A 361 10.53 32.27 -15.53
N ALA A 362 9.93 33.06 -16.44
CA ALA A 362 8.49 33.35 -16.40
C ALA A 362 7.63 32.14 -16.80
N ALA A 363 8.11 31.33 -17.75
CA ALA A 363 7.40 30.12 -18.18
C ALA A 363 7.41 29.03 -17.09
N VAL A 364 8.52 28.89 -16.35
CA VAL A 364 8.62 27.97 -15.22
C VAL A 364 7.71 28.44 -14.07
N ALA A 365 7.70 29.73 -13.76
CA ALA A 365 6.81 30.29 -12.74
C ALA A 365 5.33 30.08 -13.08
N LEU A 366 4.91 30.35 -14.32
CA LEU A 366 3.53 30.13 -14.76
C LEU A 366 3.11 28.65 -14.74
N GLY A 367 4.00 27.74 -15.10
CA GLY A 367 3.76 26.30 -14.99
C GLY A 367 3.59 25.84 -13.54
N GLY A 368 4.45 26.33 -12.64
CA GLY A 368 4.34 26.06 -11.20
C GLY A 368 3.03 26.59 -10.60
N VAL A 369 2.64 27.82 -10.94
CA VAL A 369 1.38 28.42 -10.49
C VAL A 369 0.18 27.65 -11.02
N ALA A 370 0.17 27.23 -12.29
CA ALA A 370 -0.95 26.47 -12.84
C ALA A 370 -1.14 25.11 -12.15
N VAL A 371 -0.05 24.40 -11.83
CA VAL A 371 -0.10 23.13 -11.08
C VAL A 371 -0.57 23.38 -9.64
N ALA A 372 -0.08 24.42 -8.98
CA ALA A 372 -0.50 24.79 -7.63
C ALA A 372 -2.00 25.16 -7.58
N VAL A 373 -2.48 25.94 -8.56
CA VAL A 373 -3.89 26.35 -8.66
C VAL A 373 -4.80 25.17 -9.01
N LEU A 374 -4.39 24.26 -9.89
CA LEU A 374 -5.16 23.05 -10.19
C LEU A 374 -5.18 22.08 -9.00
N GLY A 375 -4.06 21.91 -8.30
CA GLY A 375 -4.00 21.11 -7.08
C GLY A 375 -4.88 21.69 -5.96
N ALA A 376 -4.80 23.00 -5.74
CA ALA A 376 -5.66 23.70 -4.77
C ALA A 376 -7.14 23.70 -5.18
N GLY A 377 -7.44 23.79 -6.48
CA GLY A 377 -8.81 23.75 -7.00
C GLY A 377 -9.49 22.39 -6.84
N VAL A 378 -8.76 21.29 -7.05
CA VAL A 378 -9.30 19.93 -6.83
C VAL A 378 -9.58 19.68 -5.34
N VAL A 379 -8.73 20.18 -4.44
CA VAL A 379 -8.96 20.11 -2.99
C VAL A 379 -10.09 21.03 -2.55
N GLY A 380 -10.20 22.23 -3.13
CA GLY A 380 -11.24 23.22 -2.82
C GLY A 380 -12.63 22.85 -3.32
N VAL A 381 -12.75 22.19 -4.49
CA VAL A 381 -14.06 21.78 -5.06
C VAL A 381 -14.69 20.61 -4.30
N MET A 382 -13.92 19.83 -3.53
CA MET A 382 -14.48 18.85 -2.59
C MET A 382 -15.09 19.49 -1.32
N GLY A 383 -14.81 20.79 -1.08
CA GLY A 383 -15.40 21.57 0.02
C GLY A 383 -16.61 22.42 -0.39
N LEU A 384 -17.30 22.07 -1.49
CA LEU A 384 -18.50 22.80 -1.95
C LEU A 384 -19.50 23.00 -0.81
N HIS A 385 -19.96 24.24 -0.66
CA HIS A 385 -20.75 24.76 0.45
C HIS A 385 -21.87 23.83 0.91
N VAL A 386 -21.65 23.23 2.08
CA VAL A 386 -22.65 22.42 2.76
C VAL A 386 -23.61 23.37 3.49
N VAL A 387 -24.82 23.52 2.98
CA VAL A 387 -25.85 24.38 3.58
C VAL A 387 -26.29 23.77 4.93
N PRO A 388 -26.26 24.51 6.06
CA PRO A 388 -26.80 24.04 7.33
C PRO A 388 -28.27 23.61 7.21
N GLY A 389 -28.68 22.55 7.88
CA GLY A 389 -30.04 21.99 7.82
C GLY A 389 -30.34 21.12 6.60
N SER A 390 -29.35 20.85 5.72
CA SER A 390 -29.54 20.01 4.52
C SER A 390 -29.62 18.51 4.80
N CYS A 391 -29.50 18.09 6.06
CA CYS A 391 -29.57 16.69 6.48
C CYS A 391 -30.45 16.55 7.72
N THR A 392 -31.28 15.51 7.72
CA THR A 392 -32.00 15.04 8.91
C THR A 392 -31.17 13.93 9.55
N PRO A 393 -30.54 14.16 10.72
CA PRO A 393 -29.69 13.16 11.34
C PRO A 393 -30.52 11.99 11.88
N SER A 394 -29.99 10.78 11.78
CA SER A 394 -30.54 9.60 12.45
C SER A 394 -29.72 9.30 13.71
N ALA A 395 -30.34 9.36 14.89
CA ALA A 395 -29.72 8.90 16.12
C ALA A 395 -29.74 7.35 16.15
N PRO A 396 -28.59 6.67 16.19
CA PRO A 396 -28.56 5.21 16.32
C PRO A 396 -28.99 4.78 17.72
N ALA A 397 -29.62 3.61 17.81
CA ALA A 397 -30.06 2.99 19.06
C ALA A 397 -29.74 1.49 19.04
N GLY A 398 -29.28 0.97 20.19
CA GLY A 398 -28.97 -0.46 20.34
C GLY A 398 -27.75 -0.92 19.54
N VAL A 399 -27.71 -2.20 19.18
CA VAL A 399 -26.62 -2.79 18.40
C VAL A 399 -26.99 -2.81 16.93
N ALA A 400 -26.20 -2.14 16.09
CA ALA A 400 -26.40 -2.11 14.64
C ALA A 400 -25.20 -2.73 13.92
N ASP A 401 -25.36 -3.95 13.42
CA ASP A 401 -24.37 -4.68 12.61
C ASP A 401 -24.93 -4.97 11.22
N PRO A 402 -24.96 -3.98 10.31
CA PRO A 402 -25.46 -4.21 8.97
C PRO A 402 -24.56 -5.24 8.26
N PRO A 403 -25.11 -6.16 7.44
CA PRO A 403 -24.31 -7.17 6.75
C PRO A 403 -23.14 -6.59 5.94
N SER A 404 -23.30 -5.37 5.39
CA SER A 404 -22.25 -4.67 4.65
C SER A 404 -21.10 -4.13 5.50
N ALA A 405 -21.26 -4.08 6.82
CA ALA A 405 -20.23 -3.63 7.75
C ALA A 405 -19.56 -4.78 8.50
N ARG A 406 -20.03 -6.04 8.39
CA ARG A 406 -19.46 -7.19 9.13
C ARG A 406 -17.96 -7.42 8.96
N LEU A 407 -17.38 -6.90 7.89
CA LEU A 407 -15.95 -6.96 7.55
C LEU A 407 -15.20 -5.65 7.83
N SER A 408 -15.88 -4.69 8.43
CA SER A 408 -15.30 -3.41 8.82
C SER A 408 -14.40 -3.59 10.03
N TYR A 409 -13.37 -2.77 10.07
CA TYR A 409 -12.47 -2.65 11.20
C TYR A 409 -12.84 -1.41 12.01
N ARG A 410 -14.04 -0.86 11.83
CA ARG A 410 -14.47 0.37 12.50
C ARG A 410 -15.82 0.21 13.14
N ALA A 411 -15.88 0.51 14.43
CA ALA A 411 -17.11 0.64 15.18
C ALA A 411 -17.30 2.08 15.67
N ARG A 412 -18.54 2.42 16.00
CA ARG A 412 -18.88 3.61 16.75
C ARG A 412 -19.63 3.25 18.00
N VAL A 413 -19.27 3.91 19.09
CA VAL A 413 -19.90 3.76 20.40
C VAL A 413 -20.54 5.08 20.75
N PHE A 414 -21.85 5.11 20.77
CA PHE A 414 -22.63 6.31 21.01
C PHE A 414 -22.97 6.43 22.49
N LEU A 415 -22.69 7.60 23.04
CA LEU A 415 -22.98 7.98 24.42
C LEU A 415 -24.17 8.93 24.45
N ASP A 416 -25.03 8.74 25.45
CA ASP A 416 -26.12 9.66 25.76
C ASP A 416 -25.56 11.10 25.84
N PRO A 417 -26.23 12.10 25.22
CA PRO A 417 -25.81 13.51 25.35
C PRO A 417 -25.67 13.99 26.80
N GLN A 418 -26.39 13.36 27.74
CA GLN A 418 -26.36 13.64 29.17
C GLN A 418 -25.37 12.74 29.94
N ALA A 419 -24.59 11.90 29.26
CA ALA A 419 -23.60 11.04 29.90
C ALA A 419 -22.55 11.87 30.65
N THR A 420 -22.27 11.49 31.89
CA THR A 420 -21.24 12.15 32.71
C THR A 420 -19.83 11.82 32.21
N ASP A 421 -18.83 12.59 32.65
CA ASP A 421 -17.42 12.29 32.37
C ASP A 421 -17.02 10.89 32.89
N ASP A 422 -17.54 10.48 34.04
CA ASP A 422 -17.31 9.14 34.59
C ASP A 422 -17.89 8.04 33.69
N GLN A 423 -19.11 8.23 33.19
CA GLN A 423 -19.73 7.29 32.25
C GLN A 423 -18.95 7.21 30.92
N ARG A 424 -18.47 8.35 30.41
CA ARG A 424 -17.57 8.39 29.25
C ARG A 424 -16.29 7.60 29.52
N ASN A 425 -15.65 7.82 30.66
CA ASN A 425 -14.39 7.17 31.01
C ASN A 425 -14.58 5.65 31.21
N LEU A 426 -15.73 5.22 31.75
CA LEU A 426 -16.09 3.79 31.86
C LEU A 426 -16.26 3.15 30.47
N ALA A 427 -16.90 3.85 29.53
CA ALA A 427 -17.02 3.38 28.15
C ALA A 427 -15.65 3.33 27.45
N GLU A 428 -14.82 4.35 27.64
CA GLU A 428 -13.45 4.39 27.11
C GLU A 428 -12.63 3.20 27.62
N ALA A 429 -12.69 2.93 28.92
CA ALA A 429 -11.95 1.84 29.51
C ALA A 429 -12.49 0.47 29.05
N ALA A 430 -13.80 0.34 28.83
CA ALA A 430 -14.40 -0.84 28.20
C ALA A 430 -13.90 -1.06 26.75
N ILE A 431 -13.72 0.02 25.98
CA ILE A 431 -13.12 -0.06 24.63
C ILE A 431 -11.68 -0.59 24.72
N TRP A 432 -10.86 -0.05 25.64
CA TRP A 432 -9.47 -0.47 25.85
C TRP A 432 -9.33 -1.94 26.27
N ARG A 433 -10.21 -2.43 27.16
CA ARG A 433 -10.20 -3.83 27.59
C ARG A 433 -10.44 -4.78 26.42
N GLY A 434 -11.46 -4.48 25.63
CA GLY A 434 -11.99 -5.43 24.66
C GLY A 434 -11.18 -5.55 23.37
N MET A 435 -10.35 -4.56 22.99
CA MET A 435 -9.91 -4.47 21.59
C MET A 435 -8.55 -3.79 21.44
N GLY A 436 -7.70 -4.35 20.58
CA GLY A 436 -6.54 -3.64 20.06
C GLY A 436 -7.00 -2.68 18.97
N GLY A 437 -6.57 -1.43 19.03
CA GLY A 437 -6.78 -0.44 17.98
C GLY A 437 -6.86 0.98 18.51
N SER A 438 -6.80 1.95 17.60
CA SER A 438 -6.94 3.36 17.92
C SER A 438 -8.40 3.72 18.21
N GLN A 439 -8.59 4.74 19.05
CA GLN A 439 -9.91 5.33 19.28
C GLN A 439 -9.83 6.85 19.23
N SER A 440 -10.88 7.49 18.75
CA SER A 440 -11.03 8.94 18.75
C SER A 440 -12.40 9.33 19.31
N PHE A 441 -12.43 10.33 20.18
CA PHE A 441 -13.68 10.86 20.73
C PHE A 441 -14.17 12.06 19.94
N ALA A 442 -15.35 11.95 19.35
CA ALA A 442 -16.07 13.03 18.71
C ALA A 442 -17.04 13.67 19.72
N GLY A 443 -16.50 14.52 20.60
CA GLY A 443 -17.29 15.26 21.60
C GLY A 443 -17.78 16.64 21.14
N ASP A 444 -17.09 17.25 20.18
CA ASP A 444 -17.45 18.54 19.60
C ASP A 444 -18.45 18.34 18.44
N SER A 445 -19.68 18.82 18.64
CA SER A 445 -20.78 18.76 17.68
C SER A 445 -20.47 19.46 16.35
N ARG A 446 -19.44 20.31 16.31
CA ARG A 446 -19.00 21.06 15.13
C ARG A 446 -17.88 20.37 14.36
N SER A 447 -17.27 19.32 14.93
CA SER A 447 -16.18 18.60 14.28
C SER A 447 -16.68 17.86 13.04
N ALA A 448 -15.81 17.75 12.02
CA ALA A 448 -16.16 17.07 10.78
C ALA A 448 -16.48 15.58 11.01
N ASP A 449 -15.75 14.93 11.93
CA ASP A 449 -15.97 13.52 12.28
C ASP A 449 -17.34 13.31 12.96
N PHE A 450 -17.71 14.19 13.91
CA PHE A 450 -19.02 14.15 14.54
C PHE A 450 -20.14 14.24 13.50
N LEU A 451 -20.09 15.25 12.63
CA LEU A 451 -21.13 15.50 11.64
C LEU A 451 -21.23 14.37 10.60
N ALA A 452 -20.09 13.78 10.21
CA ALA A 452 -20.04 12.66 9.28
C ALA A 452 -20.70 11.38 9.82
N ALA A 453 -20.82 11.23 11.15
CA ALA A 453 -21.48 10.07 11.76
C ALA A 453 -22.99 10.10 11.60
N TYR A 454 -23.60 11.28 11.58
CA TYR A 454 -25.05 11.45 11.48
C TYR A 454 -25.53 11.83 10.10
N CYS A 455 -24.66 12.43 9.28
CA CYS A 455 -24.99 12.96 7.98
C CYS A 455 -23.93 12.59 6.93
N ARG A 456 -24.31 11.72 5.98
CA ARG A 456 -23.42 11.33 4.86
C ARG A 456 -23.10 12.51 3.94
N ARG A 457 -24.06 13.43 3.77
CA ARG A 457 -23.94 14.71 3.05
C ARG A 457 -24.79 15.73 3.79
N GLY A 458 -24.32 16.97 3.89
CA GLY A 458 -25.06 18.00 4.60
C GLY A 458 -24.49 18.31 5.98
N ARG A 459 -25.12 19.27 6.66
CA ARG A 459 -24.88 19.56 8.08
C ARG A 459 -26.23 19.65 8.78
N PRO A 460 -26.44 19.00 9.93
CA PRO A 460 -27.60 19.26 10.77
C PRO A 460 -27.63 20.72 11.22
N ASP A 461 -28.80 21.19 11.65
CA ASP A 461 -28.90 22.44 12.40
C ASP A 461 -28.06 22.35 13.69
N ALA A 462 -27.45 23.46 14.13
CA ALA A 462 -26.56 23.47 15.29
C ALA A 462 -27.26 23.00 16.57
N ARG A 463 -28.53 23.38 16.78
CA ARG A 463 -29.30 22.96 17.97
C ARG A 463 -29.60 21.47 17.95
N VAL A 464 -29.84 20.91 16.76
CA VAL A 464 -30.03 19.47 16.59
C VAL A 464 -28.70 18.76 16.83
N ALA A 465 -27.59 19.28 16.29
CA ALA A 465 -26.26 18.70 16.47
C ALA A 465 -25.86 18.59 17.95
N ASP A 466 -26.16 19.60 18.76
CA ASP A 466 -25.85 19.62 20.19
C ASP A 466 -26.68 18.60 21.01
N ALA A 467 -27.81 18.13 20.48
CA ALA A 467 -28.66 17.12 21.11
C ALA A 467 -28.36 15.69 20.63
N LEU A 468 -27.48 15.51 19.65
CA LEU A 468 -27.11 14.18 19.16
C LEU A 468 -26.13 13.51 20.13
N PRO A 469 -26.17 12.16 20.24
CA PRO A 469 -25.21 11.40 21.04
C PRO A 469 -23.76 11.81 20.73
N ARG A 470 -22.89 11.79 21.72
CA ARG A 470 -21.44 11.86 21.45
C ARG A 470 -20.95 10.48 21.07
N HIS A 471 -19.80 10.34 20.43
CA HIS A 471 -19.31 8.99 20.14
C HIS A 471 -17.81 8.82 20.17
N TRP A 472 -17.41 7.59 20.45
CA TRP A 472 -16.09 7.08 20.11
C TRP A 472 -16.16 6.45 18.73
N THR A 473 -15.21 6.79 17.86
CA THR A 473 -14.85 5.96 16.72
C THR A 473 -13.74 5.03 17.18
N VAL A 474 -13.95 3.74 16.99
CA VAL A 474 -13.04 2.69 17.45
C VAL A 474 -12.59 1.89 16.25
N ASP A 475 -11.28 1.80 16.06
CA ASP A 475 -10.71 0.87 15.13
C ASP A 475 -10.53 -0.48 15.81
N LEU A 476 -11.11 -1.51 15.25
CA LEU A 476 -11.06 -2.89 15.72
C LEU A 476 -9.82 -3.55 15.10
N ALA A 477 -9.04 -4.31 15.86
CA ALA A 477 -7.98 -5.15 15.29
C ALA A 477 -8.52 -6.32 14.42
N SER A 478 -9.82 -6.63 14.53
CA SER A 478 -10.49 -7.64 13.68
C SER A 478 -11.99 -7.38 13.63
N PRO A 479 -12.70 -7.65 12.52
CA PRO A 479 -14.13 -7.39 12.41
C PRO A 479 -14.95 -8.25 13.37
N GLY A 480 -14.48 -9.47 13.66
CA GLY A 480 -15.11 -10.37 14.63
C GLY A 480 -15.12 -9.84 16.06
N LEU A 481 -14.35 -8.79 16.38
CA LEU A 481 -14.34 -8.16 17.71
C LEU A 481 -15.62 -7.38 17.98
N PHE A 482 -16.36 -6.99 16.95
CA PHE A 482 -17.56 -6.15 17.10
C PHE A 482 -18.59 -6.75 18.07
N ALA A 483 -18.83 -8.06 18.01
CA ALA A 483 -19.81 -8.71 18.87
C ALA A 483 -19.41 -8.65 20.35
N GLY A 484 -18.12 -8.89 20.65
CA GLY A 484 -17.58 -8.77 22.00
C GLY A 484 -17.62 -7.34 22.51
N LEU A 485 -17.28 -6.38 21.63
CA LEU A 485 -17.40 -4.96 21.93
C LEU A 485 -18.82 -4.57 22.31
N ALA A 486 -19.78 -4.89 21.45
CA ALA A 486 -21.17 -4.53 21.64
C ALA A 486 -21.71 -5.17 22.93
N ALA A 487 -21.39 -6.44 23.19
CA ALA A 487 -21.79 -7.13 24.41
C ALA A 487 -21.25 -6.45 25.68
N GLU A 488 -19.99 -6.01 25.66
CA GLU A 488 -19.38 -5.33 26.80
C GLU A 488 -19.92 -3.91 26.99
N LEU A 489 -20.03 -3.13 25.91
CA LEU A 489 -20.41 -1.72 25.99
C LEU A 489 -21.89 -1.47 26.19
N MET A 490 -22.77 -2.34 25.68
CA MET A 490 -24.21 -2.16 25.90
C MET A 490 -24.60 -2.34 27.37
N ALA A 491 -23.73 -2.93 28.20
CA ALA A 491 -23.89 -2.99 29.65
C ALA A 491 -23.31 -1.76 30.39
N THR A 492 -22.58 -0.87 29.69
CA THR A 492 -21.92 0.28 30.30
C THR A 492 -22.88 1.46 30.41
N PRO A 493 -23.04 2.06 31.61
CA PRO A 493 -23.90 3.23 31.80
C PRO A 493 -23.55 4.39 30.86
N GLY A 494 -24.57 5.00 30.27
CA GLY A 494 -24.40 6.11 29.33
C GLY A 494 -24.17 5.69 27.87
N VAL A 495 -23.91 4.42 27.57
CA VAL A 495 -23.87 3.93 26.17
C VAL A 495 -25.28 3.70 25.66
N VAL A 496 -25.64 4.32 24.54
CA VAL A 496 -26.98 4.22 23.91
C VAL A 496 -26.99 3.35 22.66
N ALA A 497 -25.85 3.24 21.97
CA ALA A 497 -25.72 2.39 20.80
C ALA A 497 -24.28 1.98 20.52
N VAL A 498 -24.12 0.83 19.87
CA VAL A 498 -22.86 0.38 19.28
C VAL A 498 -23.14 -0.01 17.83
N GLN A 499 -22.43 0.61 16.89
CA GLN A 499 -22.68 0.45 15.46
C GLN A 499 -21.41 0.08 14.71
N HIS A 500 -21.53 -0.92 13.83
CA HIS A 500 -20.49 -1.25 12.88
C HIS A 500 -20.52 -0.25 11.72
N VAL A 501 -19.39 0.42 11.43
CA VAL A 501 -19.31 1.48 10.42
C VAL A 501 -19.03 0.83 9.06
N PRO A 502 -19.90 0.96 8.05
CA PRO A 502 -19.62 0.46 6.71
C PRO A 502 -18.37 1.15 6.13
N ARG A 503 -17.63 0.43 5.28
CA ARG A 503 -16.48 0.97 4.55
C ARG A 503 -16.86 2.04 3.53
#